data_AF-A0A7X3WC59-F1
#
_entry.id   AF-A0A7X3WC59-F1
#
_cell.length_a   1.000
_cell.length_b   1.000
_cell.length_c   1.000
_cell.angle_alpha   90.00
_cell.angle_beta   90.00
_cell.angle_gamma   90.00
#
_symmetry.space_group_name_H-M   'P 1'
#
loop_
_entity.id
_entity.type
_entity.pdbx_description
1 polymer ?
#
loop_
_entity_poly.entity_id
_entity_poly.type
_entity_poly.pdbx_seq_one_letter_code
_entity_poly.pdbx_strand_id
1 'polypeptide(L)'
;MTARRSWEAASYANEVVMRFGWAPARVSGYLRSWCLGLACSVLVLLPDPRAGAAESVRIDHGVRVTFEPVDAPFVEHVLGIVQEASPHLRATLGLPSADTIHVHIAPTQEDFLTYTPGAIPDWGAGYAVPHRRLVVLRSPRITGTYDGSEELVVHELAHVMLHSALRGADIPRWLDEGFAMHMARDWGFWDRASLVVAVVSGNLVPLSAIQGVNRFPEHRAHLAYQQSALAVQYILRSYGEAGLHALFDSLRRTGSIDRACFETFGMSVVEFERDWLAYMERNYGWRMLLGESLSLVVAPLFGVLCLLAFLKIRRRRRATLRRWAREEEGDWRTDEDDWRRKNEEWVMSRERNE
;
A
#
# COMPACT_ATOMS: atom_id res chain seq x y z
N MET A 1 -61.33 -26.10 -17.08
CA MET A 1 -60.51 -26.09 -15.85
C MET A 1 -59.87 -24.70 -15.74
N THR A 2 -60.51 -23.64 -15.24
CA THR A 2 -60.98 -23.35 -13.86
C THR A 2 -59.87 -23.44 -12.80
N ALA A 3 -59.58 -22.42 -11.97
CA ALA A 3 -60.10 -21.04 -11.94
C ALA A 3 -59.18 -20.08 -11.15
N ARG A 4 -59.29 -18.77 -11.41
CA ARG A 4 -58.81 -17.68 -10.52
C ARG A 4 -59.67 -17.59 -9.25
N ARG A 5 -59.10 -17.08 -8.15
CA ARG A 5 -59.82 -16.26 -7.15
C ARG A 5 -58.87 -15.29 -6.42
N SER A 6 -59.43 -14.47 -5.52
CA SER A 6 -59.23 -13.02 -5.60
C SER A 6 -60.04 -12.26 -4.53
N TRP A 7 -59.60 -11.03 -4.18
CA TRP A 7 -60.22 -10.05 -3.26
C TRP A 7 -60.15 -10.45 -1.77
N GLU A 8 -59.76 -9.61 -0.79
CA GLU A 8 -60.11 -8.22 -0.37
C GLU A 8 -61.34 -8.09 0.56
N ALA A 9 -61.26 -7.05 1.42
CA ALA A 9 -62.32 -6.37 2.19
C ALA A 9 -62.67 -6.79 3.65
N ALA A 10 -62.25 -5.90 4.57
CA ALA A 10 -63.11 -5.09 5.45
C ALA A 10 -63.72 -5.62 6.77
N SER A 11 -63.43 -4.85 7.83
CA SER A 11 -64.30 -4.42 8.95
C SER A 11 -64.98 -5.45 9.86
N TYR A 12 -64.90 -5.23 11.18
CA TYR A 12 -66.06 -4.79 11.99
C TYR A 12 -65.59 -4.23 13.35
N ALA A 13 -66.38 -3.33 13.92
CA ALA A 13 -66.21 -2.82 15.28
C ALA A 13 -67.54 -2.94 16.04
N ASN A 14 -67.54 -3.35 17.32
CA ASN A 14 -68.31 -2.70 18.40
C ASN A 14 -68.10 -3.35 19.79
N GLU A 15 -68.69 -2.69 20.80
CA GLU A 15 -69.00 -3.05 22.20
C GLU A 15 -68.19 -2.25 23.25
N VAL A 16 -68.72 -1.25 23.98
CA VAL A 16 -69.95 -1.07 24.81
C VAL A 16 -69.74 -1.46 26.29
N VAL A 17 -69.88 -0.48 27.20
CA VAL A 17 -70.42 -0.52 28.59
C VAL A 17 -70.42 0.95 29.11
N MET A 18 -71.54 1.68 29.17
CA MET A 18 -72.48 1.87 30.31
C MET A 18 -71.81 2.33 31.65
N ARG A 19 -71.84 3.62 32.03
CA ARG A 19 -72.89 4.42 32.75
C ARG A 19 -73.07 4.17 34.26
N PHE A 20 -72.70 5.18 35.08
CA PHE A 20 -73.31 5.70 36.34
C PHE A 20 -72.57 7.02 36.74
N GLY A 21 -73.03 7.94 37.61
CA GLY A 21 -74.38 8.17 38.17
C GLY A 21 -74.40 9.02 39.46
N TRP A 22 -75.07 10.20 39.46
CA TRP A 22 -75.42 11.07 40.63
C TRP A 22 -74.22 11.73 41.40
N ALA A 23 -74.29 12.85 42.14
CA ALA A 23 -75.18 14.04 42.26
C ALA A 23 -74.42 15.14 43.09
N PRO A 24 -74.88 16.42 43.23
CA PRO A 24 -74.00 17.57 43.54
C PRO A 24 -74.05 18.12 44.99
N ALA A 25 -73.06 18.96 45.37
CA ALA A 25 -73.15 19.88 46.52
C ALA A 25 -72.33 21.18 46.33
N ARG A 26 -72.88 22.33 46.78
CA ARG A 26 -72.19 23.64 46.90
C ARG A 26 -71.71 23.85 48.35
N VAL A 27 -70.52 24.44 48.54
CA VAL A 27 -70.19 25.27 49.72
C VAL A 27 -69.36 26.49 49.28
N SER A 28 -69.43 27.57 50.05
CA SER A 28 -68.91 28.92 49.74
C SER A 28 -67.60 29.24 50.49
N GLY A 29 -66.78 30.15 49.93
CA GLY A 29 -66.23 31.25 50.74
C GLY A 29 -64.70 31.48 50.78
N TYR A 30 -64.33 32.71 50.41
CA TYR A 30 -63.26 33.55 50.99
C TYR A 30 -61.74 33.29 50.76
N LEU A 31 -61.10 34.33 50.19
CA LEU A 31 -59.82 34.97 50.60
C LEU A 31 -58.50 34.17 50.65
N ARG A 32 -57.57 34.44 49.71
CA ARG A 32 -56.38 35.32 49.95
C ARG A 32 -55.43 35.46 48.75
N SER A 33 -54.92 36.69 48.61
CA SER A 33 -53.96 37.18 47.60
C SER A 33 -52.51 36.66 47.71
N TRP A 34 -51.78 36.89 46.61
CA TRP A 34 -50.32 37.04 46.45
C TRP A 34 -49.40 35.84 46.69
N CYS A 35 -48.74 35.38 45.61
CA CYS A 35 -47.27 35.26 45.56
C CYS A 35 -46.78 35.24 44.10
N LEU A 36 -45.57 35.75 43.84
CA LEU A 36 -44.99 35.89 42.50
C LEU A 36 -44.37 34.59 41.98
N GLY A 37 -44.33 34.44 40.65
CA GLY A 37 -43.69 33.33 39.96
C GLY A 37 -43.50 33.60 38.47
N LEU A 38 -42.71 34.61 38.11
CA LEU A 38 -42.26 34.81 36.72
C LEU A 38 -41.32 33.67 36.33
N ALA A 39 -41.86 32.62 35.73
CA ALA A 39 -41.08 31.56 35.11
C ALA A 39 -40.41 32.10 33.84
N CYS A 40 -39.18 32.60 33.97
CA CYS A 40 -38.31 32.82 32.82
C CYS A 40 -37.98 31.47 32.18
N SER A 41 -38.76 31.10 31.16
CA SER A 41 -38.44 29.97 30.28
C SER A 41 -37.15 30.29 29.52
N VAL A 42 -36.01 29.91 30.09
CA VAL A 42 -34.76 29.78 29.33
C VAL A 42 -34.98 28.62 28.36
N LEU A 43 -35.43 28.97 27.15
CA LEU A 43 -35.46 28.04 26.03
C LEU A 43 -34.00 27.73 25.68
N VAL A 44 -33.46 26.69 26.29
CA VAL A 44 -32.21 26.08 25.83
C VAL A 44 -32.50 25.55 24.44
N LEU A 45 -32.09 26.33 23.43
CA LEU A 45 -32.00 25.89 22.05
C LEU A 45 -30.93 24.80 22.01
N LEU A 46 -31.35 23.56 22.28
CA LEU A 46 -30.58 22.38 21.90
C LEU A 46 -30.38 22.48 20.39
N PRO A 47 -29.13 22.48 19.89
CA PRO A 47 -28.87 22.58 18.46
C PRO A 47 -29.57 21.42 17.75
N ASP A 48 -30.26 21.74 16.66
CA ASP A 48 -30.96 20.73 15.86
C ASP A 48 -29.91 19.72 15.32
N PRO A 49 -29.99 18.42 15.66
CA PRO A 49 -29.07 17.41 15.14
C PRO A 49 -29.21 17.17 13.63
N ARG A 50 -30.14 17.87 12.95
CA ARG A 50 -30.30 17.91 11.49
C ARG A 50 -29.88 19.23 10.86
N ALA A 51 -29.40 20.20 11.64
CA ALA A 51 -28.63 21.30 11.08
C ALA A 51 -27.31 20.71 10.56
N GLY A 52 -27.25 20.43 9.25
CA GLY A 52 -26.03 19.96 8.59
C GLY A 52 -24.87 20.88 8.99
N ALA A 53 -23.76 20.27 9.43
CA ALA A 53 -22.63 21.02 9.96
C ALA A 53 -22.21 22.09 8.94
N ALA A 54 -22.05 23.33 9.40
CA ALA A 54 -21.84 24.46 8.50
C ALA A 54 -20.56 24.27 7.68
N GLU A 55 -20.73 23.96 6.39
CA GLU A 55 -19.62 23.70 5.48
C GLU A 55 -18.69 24.92 5.45
N SER A 56 -17.45 24.68 5.86
CA SER A 56 -16.40 25.69 5.95
C SER A 56 -15.58 25.69 4.68
N VAL A 57 -15.11 26.88 4.28
CA VAL A 57 -14.30 27.07 3.08
C VAL A 57 -13.01 27.76 3.44
N ARG A 58 -11.88 27.15 3.09
CA ARG A 58 -10.54 27.71 3.21
C ARG A 58 -9.98 27.90 1.80
N ILE A 59 -9.49 29.09 1.49
CA ILE A 59 -8.86 29.42 0.20
C ILE A 59 -7.45 29.88 0.46
N ASP A 60 -6.48 29.31 -0.26
CA ASP A 60 -5.06 29.56 -0.05
C ASP A 60 -4.25 29.26 -1.33
N HIS A 61 -3.44 30.20 -1.82
CA HIS A 61 -2.52 30.04 -2.97
C HIS A 61 -3.07 29.31 -4.22
N GLY A 62 -4.36 29.49 -4.55
CA GLY A 62 -5.02 28.83 -5.68
C GLY A 62 -5.62 27.45 -5.36
N VAL A 63 -5.63 27.05 -4.10
CA VAL A 63 -6.35 25.88 -3.58
C VAL A 63 -7.62 26.35 -2.86
N ARG A 64 -8.74 25.68 -3.07
CA ARG A 64 -10.00 25.88 -2.32
C ARG A 64 -10.40 24.58 -1.65
N VAL A 65 -10.33 24.54 -0.32
CA VAL A 65 -10.74 23.40 0.50
C VAL A 65 -12.14 23.63 1.07
N THR A 66 -12.97 22.58 1.03
CA THR A 66 -14.33 22.51 1.59
C THR A 66 -14.38 21.38 2.62
N PHE A 67 -14.92 21.64 3.82
CA PHE A 67 -14.75 20.75 4.99
C PHE A 67 -15.73 21.08 6.12
N GLU A 68 -15.92 20.18 7.10
CA GLU A 68 -16.59 20.51 8.37
C GLU A 68 -15.61 21.18 9.36
N PRO A 69 -16.03 22.14 10.21
CA PRO A 69 -15.14 22.88 11.11
C PRO A 69 -14.19 22.03 11.97
N VAL A 70 -14.60 20.81 12.32
CA VAL A 70 -13.82 19.82 13.09
C VAL A 70 -12.61 19.25 12.32
N ASP A 71 -12.62 19.30 10.98
CA ASP A 71 -11.49 18.90 10.13
C ASP A 71 -10.42 19.99 9.94
N ALA A 72 -10.58 21.19 10.52
CA ALA A 72 -9.64 22.30 10.33
C ALA A 72 -8.15 21.93 10.51
N PRO A 73 -7.73 21.11 11.50
CA PRO A 73 -6.34 20.68 11.63
C PRO A 73 -5.85 19.81 10.46
N PHE A 74 -6.71 18.97 9.90
CA PHE A 74 -6.40 18.16 8.72
C PHE A 74 -6.35 19.01 7.45
N VAL A 75 -7.19 20.04 7.35
CA VAL A 75 -7.16 20.97 6.20
C VAL A 75 -5.84 21.72 6.10
N GLU A 76 -5.31 22.26 7.20
CA GLU A 76 -4.02 22.96 7.16
C GLU A 76 -2.86 21.98 6.85
N HIS A 77 -2.94 20.71 7.30
CA HIS A 77 -1.98 19.65 6.91
C HIS A 77 -2.04 19.32 5.41
N VAL A 78 -3.25 19.11 4.86
CA VAL A 78 -3.47 18.87 3.42
C VAL A 78 -3.04 20.08 2.58
N LEU A 79 -3.28 21.31 3.05
CA LEU A 79 -2.80 22.53 2.38
C LEU A 79 -1.28 22.57 2.30
N GLY A 80 -0.57 22.21 3.38
CA GLY A 80 0.89 22.09 3.37
C GLY A 80 1.39 21.13 2.30
N ILE A 81 0.84 19.91 2.25
CA ILE A 81 1.20 18.91 1.23
C ILE A 81 0.94 19.44 -0.19
N VAL A 82 -0.24 20.03 -0.45
CA VAL A 82 -0.57 20.56 -1.78
C VAL A 82 0.35 21.72 -2.18
N GLN A 83 0.71 22.60 -1.24
CA GLN A 83 1.66 23.70 -1.47
C GLN A 83 3.07 23.19 -1.81
N GLU A 84 3.55 22.14 -1.12
CA GLU A 84 4.88 21.57 -1.32
C GLU A 84 4.99 20.75 -2.62
N ALA A 85 3.99 19.94 -2.94
CA ALA A 85 4.00 19.08 -4.13
C ALA A 85 3.66 19.81 -5.44
N SER A 86 2.80 20.85 -5.39
CA SER A 86 2.34 21.55 -6.61
C SER A 86 3.46 22.11 -7.51
N PRO A 87 4.54 22.74 -7.00
CA PRO A 87 5.63 23.22 -7.84
C PRO A 87 6.34 22.11 -8.62
N HIS A 88 6.60 20.97 -7.98
CA HIS A 88 7.25 19.83 -8.64
C HIS A 88 6.34 19.24 -9.73
N LEU A 89 5.06 18.98 -9.40
CA LEU A 89 4.07 18.50 -10.36
C LEU A 89 3.90 19.45 -11.56
N ARG A 90 3.91 20.78 -11.35
CA ARG A 90 3.83 21.76 -12.45
C ARG A 90 5.06 21.73 -13.36
N ALA A 91 6.25 21.59 -12.78
CA ALA A 91 7.49 21.48 -13.54
C ALA A 91 7.50 20.24 -14.44
N THR A 92 7.19 19.06 -13.87
CA THR A 92 7.16 17.76 -14.57
C THR A 92 6.05 17.66 -15.64
N LEU A 93 5.00 18.47 -15.54
CA LEU A 93 3.92 18.55 -16.54
C LEU A 93 4.11 19.67 -17.58
N GLY A 94 5.10 20.55 -17.40
CA GLY A 94 5.30 21.74 -18.24
C GLY A 94 4.17 22.77 -18.12
N LEU A 95 3.49 22.85 -16.97
CA LEU A 95 2.32 23.72 -16.79
C LEU A 95 2.72 25.18 -16.47
N PRO A 96 2.31 26.17 -17.30
CA PRO A 96 2.74 27.57 -17.14
C PRO A 96 1.91 28.39 -16.14
N SER A 97 0.82 27.85 -15.59
CA SER A 97 -0.10 28.59 -14.71
C SER A 97 -0.78 27.68 -13.69
N ALA A 98 -1.13 28.26 -12.54
CA ALA A 98 -1.92 27.62 -11.50
C ALA A 98 -3.43 27.79 -11.80
N ASP A 99 -4.02 26.80 -12.47
CA ASP A 99 -5.46 26.61 -12.39
C ASP A 99 -5.87 26.35 -10.93
N THR A 100 -7.03 26.88 -10.51
CA THR A 100 -7.55 26.64 -9.16
C THR A 100 -7.84 25.17 -8.95
N ILE A 101 -7.32 24.60 -7.87
CA ILE A 101 -7.54 23.22 -7.45
C ILE A 101 -8.55 23.21 -6.30
N HIS A 102 -9.53 22.33 -6.39
CA HIS A 102 -10.54 22.14 -5.36
C HIS A 102 -10.19 20.91 -4.53
N VAL A 103 -10.40 20.98 -3.22
CA VAL A 103 -10.27 19.86 -2.30
C VAL A 103 -11.56 19.77 -1.47
N HIS A 104 -12.10 18.57 -1.30
CA HIS A 104 -13.25 18.32 -0.44
C HIS A 104 -12.89 17.26 0.60
N ILE A 105 -13.00 17.62 1.88
CA ILE A 105 -12.82 16.69 3.00
C ILE A 105 -14.19 16.13 3.35
N ALA A 106 -14.49 14.95 2.82
CA ALA A 106 -15.75 14.26 3.00
C ALA A 106 -15.93 13.86 4.47
N PRO A 107 -16.93 14.40 5.19
CA PRO A 107 -17.10 14.15 6.62
C PRO A 107 -17.71 12.77 6.92
N THR A 108 -18.34 12.13 5.93
CA THR A 108 -18.94 10.80 6.05
C THR A 108 -18.60 9.92 4.83
N GLN A 109 -18.74 8.60 4.99
CA GLN A 109 -18.59 7.66 3.88
C GLN A 109 -19.69 7.85 2.82
N GLU A 110 -20.90 8.24 3.21
CA GLU A 110 -22.00 8.51 2.28
C GLU A 110 -21.69 9.73 1.39
N ASP A 111 -21.19 10.82 2.00
CA ASP A 111 -20.74 12.00 1.27
C ASP A 111 -19.60 11.66 0.27
N PHE A 112 -18.58 10.93 0.72
CA PHE A 112 -17.49 10.45 -0.16
C PHE A 112 -18.03 9.61 -1.34
N LEU A 113 -19.08 8.80 -1.12
CA LEU A 113 -19.72 7.99 -2.15
C LEU A 113 -20.48 8.82 -3.19
N THR A 114 -20.90 10.06 -2.88
CA THR A 114 -21.56 10.94 -3.88
C THR A 114 -20.63 11.34 -5.02
N TYR A 115 -19.32 11.41 -4.76
CA TYR A 115 -18.29 11.72 -5.76
C TYR A 115 -17.74 10.50 -6.48
N THR A 116 -18.00 9.29 -5.98
CA THR A 116 -17.29 8.05 -6.35
C THR A 116 -18.20 6.91 -6.83
N PRO A 117 -19.30 7.15 -7.59
CA PRO A 117 -20.37 6.19 -7.83
C PRO A 117 -19.91 4.92 -8.56
N GLY A 118 -19.67 3.85 -7.81
CA GLY A 118 -19.27 2.53 -8.33
C GLY A 118 -17.88 2.49 -9.00
N ALA A 119 -17.06 3.51 -8.78
CA ALA A 119 -15.82 3.72 -9.54
C ALA A 119 -14.55 3.20 -8.88
N ILE A 120 -14.56 2.94 -7.56
CA ILE A 120 -13.36 2.69 -6.74
C ILE A 120 -13.52 1.39 -5.94
N PRO A 121 -12.45 0.58 -5.77
CA PRO A 121 -12.39 -0.44 -4.73
C PRO A 121 -12.59 0.13 -3.31
N ASP A 122 -13.07 -0.70 -2.38
CA ASP A 122 -13.43 -0.28 -1.01
C ASP A 122 -12.28 0.39 -0.23
N TRP A 123 -11.03 0.05 -0.55
CA TRP A 123 -9.80 0.53 0.09
C TRP A 123 -9.37 1.95 -0.30
N GLY A 124 -9.98 2.59 -1.30
CA GLY A 124 -9.59 3.94 -1.74
C GLY A 124 -9.98 5.05 -0.77
N ALA A 125 -9.00 5.65 -0.08
CA ALA A 125 -9.21 6.74 0.90
C ALA A 125 -9.35 8.15 0.28
N GLY A 126 -9.01 8.29 -1.01
CA GLY A 126 -9.13 9.51 -1.79
C GLY A 126 -9.75 9.24 -3.17
N TYR A 127 -10.06 10.30 -3.90
CA TYR A 127 -10.47 10.25 -5.30
C TYR A 127 -10.30 11.57 -6.05
N ALA A 128 -9.63 11.51 -7.19
CA ALA A 128 -9.56 12.59 -8.17
C ALA A 128 -10.84 12.62 -9.04
N VAL A 129 -11.38 13.83 -9.21
CA VAL A 129 -12.46 14.17 -10.14
C VAL A 129 -11.93 15.22 -11.14
N PRO A 130 -11.14 14.82 -12.16
CA PRO A 130 -10.30 15.78 -12.88
C PRO A 130 -11.07 16.82 -13.69
N HIS A 131 -12.23 16.45 -14.22
CA HIS A 131 -13.12 17.37 -14.94
C HIS A 131 -13.68 18.51 -14.06
N ARG A 132 -13.60 18.40 -12.73
CA ARG A 132 -13.92 19.46 -11.76
C ARG A 132 -12.69 20.06 -11.09
N ARG A 133 -11.49 19.59 -11.44
CA ARG A 133 -10.21 19.88 -10.76
C ARG A 133 -10.28 19.64 -9.25
N LEU A 134 -11.02 18.61 -8.87
CA LEU A 134 -11.40 18.33 -7.47
C LEU A 134 -10.70 17.07 -6.98
N VAL A 135 -10.05 17.16 -5.83
CA VAL A 135 -9.59 16.02 -5.02
C VAL A 135 -10.59 15.82 -3.88
N VAL A 136 -11.09 14.61 -3.69
CA VAL A 136 -11.99 14.25 -2.57
C VAL A 136 -11.23 13.33 -1.63
N LEU A 137 -11.21 13.64 -0.34
CA LEU A 137 -10.50 12.89 0.69
C LEU A 137 -11.48 12.51 1.80
N ARG A 138 -11.39 11.29 2.33
CA ARG A 138 -12.14 10.91 3.54
C ARG A 138 -11.56 11.68 4.74
N SER A 139 -12.43 12.23 5.59
CA SER A 139 -12.02 12.83 6.88
C SER A 139 -11.24 11.82 7.75
N PRO A 140 -10.26 12.25 8.56
CA PRO A 140 -9.63 11.44 9.59
C PRO A 140 -10.61 10.84 10.62
N ARG A 141 -11.85 11.36 10.74
CA ARG A 141 -12.92 10.70 11.51
C ARG A 141 -13.35 9.35 10.92
N ILE A 142 -13.13 9.12 9.63
CA ILE A 142 -13.48 7.90 8.91
C ILE A 142 -12.26 6.97 8.83
N THR A 143 -11.08 7.50 8.48
CA THR A 143 -9.85 6.70 8.31
C THR A 143 -9.18 6.35 9.64
N GLY A 144 -9.42 7.13 10.70
CA GLY A 144 -8.83 6.95 12.03
C GLY A 144 -7.37 7.42 12.15
N THR A 145 -6.72 7.86 11.07
CA THR A 145 -5.33 8.32 11.09
C THR A 145 -5.04 9.39 10.01
N TYR A 146 -3.91 10.08 10.19
CA TYR A 146 -3.28 10.99 9.24
C TYR A 146 -2.15 10.29 8.46
N ASP A 147 -1.76 9.07 8.83
CA ASP A 147 -0.67 8.31 8.20
C ASP A 147 -0.95 8.06 6.70
N GLY A 148 0.06 8.22 5.85
CA GLY A 148 -0.07 8.06 4.40
C GLY A 148 -0.85 9.19 3.70
N SER A 149 -1.30 10.22 4.43
CA SER A 149 -1.99 11.38 3.82
C SER A 149 -1.15 12.13 2.79
N GLU A 150 0.17 12.19 2.97
CA GLU A 150 1.09 12.79 1.98
C GLU A 150 1.04 12.03 0.65
N GLU A 151 1.34 10.72 0.66
CA GLU A 151 1.29 9.88 -0.54
C GLU A 151 -0.10 9.95 -1.21
N LEU A 152 -1.17 9.86 -0.42
CA LEU A 152 -2.54 9.92 -0.91
C LEU A 152 -2.87 11.27 -1.58
N VAL A 153 -2.59 12.39 -0.91
CA VAL A 153 -2.89 13.73 -1.42
C VAL A 153 -2.10 14.00 -2.69
N VAL A 154 -0.82 13.64 -2.73
CA VAL A 154 0.02 13.83 -3.92
C VAL A 154 -0.43 12.94 -5.08
N HIS A 155 -0.86 11.70 -4.81
CA HIS A 155 -1.42 10.79 -5.82
C HIS A 155 -2.69 11.39 -6.49
N GLU A 156 -3.70 11.79 -5.71
CA GLU A 156 -4.93 12.35 -6.26
C GLU A 156 -4.70 13.73 -6.92
N LEU A 157 -3.80 14.54 -6.38
CA LEU A 157 -3.38 15.82 -6.95
C LEU A 157 -2.70 15.61 -8.32
N ALA A 158 -1.85 14.60 -8.45
CA ALA A 158 -1.17 14.27 -9.69
C ALA A 158 -2.16 13.86 -10.79
N HIS A 159 -3.19 13.07 -10.49
CA HIS A 159 -4.28 12.77 -11.43
C HIS A 159 -5.00 14.04 -11.91
N VAL A 160 -5.43 14.91 -10.98
CA VAL A 160 -6.10 16.18 -11.33
C VAL A 160 -5.22 17.05 -12.23
N MET A 161 -3.93 17.19 -11.91
CA MET A 161 -3.01 18.04 -12.65
C MET A 161 -2.63 17.45 -14.01
N LEU A 162 -2.42 16.13 -14.11
CA LEU A 162 -2.11 15.43 -15.37
C LEU A 162 -3.26 15.57 -16.37
N HIS A 163 -4.49 15.28 -15.95
CA HIS A 163 -5.68 15.42 -16.81
C HIS A 163 -5.93 16.88 -17.22
N SER A 164 -5.71 17.85 -16.33
CA SER A 164 -5.79 19.28 -16.67
C SER A 164 -4.72 19.67 -17.71
N ALA A 165 -3.50 19.16 -17.57
CA ALA A 165 -2.43 19.37 -18.55
C ALA A 165 -2.75 18.75 -19.90
N LEU A 166 -3.29 17.52 -19.92
CA LEU A 166 -3.52 16.74 -21.14
C LEU A 166 -4.86 17.02 -21.83
N ARG A 167 -5.73 17.84 -21.23
CA ARG A 167 -6.94 18.46 -21.84
C ARG A 167 -7.89 17.46 -22.52
N GLY A 168 -8.06 16.27 -21.94
CA GLY A 168 -8.96 15.24 -22.47
C GLY A 168 -8.38 14.38 -23.60
N ALA A 169 -7.06 14.35 -23.77
CA ALA A 169 -6.39 13.28 -24.51
C ALA A 169 -6.70 11.89 -23.91
N ASP A 170 -6.57 10.83 -24.71
CA ASP A 170 -6.70 9.45 -24.24
C ASP A 170 -5.46 9.04 -23.42
N ILE A 171 -5.55 9.20 -22.10
CA ILE A 171 -4.51 8.80 -21.15
C ILE A 171 -4.76 7.32 -20.78
N PRO A 172 -3.88 6.38 -21.18
CA PRO A 172 -4.05 4.99 -20.80
C PRO A 172 -3.83 4.84 -19.29
N ARG A 173 -4.59 3.94 -18.65
CA ARG A 173 -4.60 3.83 -17.17
C ARG A 173 -3.21 3.62 -16.57
N TRP A 174 -2.31 2.89 -17.25
CA TRP A 174 -0.93 2.68 -16.77
C TRP A 174 -0.10 3.97 -16.70
N LEU A 175 -0.37 4.96 -17.56
CA LEU A 175 0.35 6.24 -17.55
C LEU A 175 -0.23 7.17 -16.48
N ASP A 176 -1.55 7.17 -16.34
CA ASP A 176 -2.29 7.95 -15.33
C ASP A 176 -1.90 7.51 -13.90
N GLU A 177 -2.08 6.23 -13.60
CA GLU A 177 -1.65 5.60 -12.35
C GLU A 177 -0.14 5.67 -12.15
N GLY A 178 0.63 5.47 -13.22
CA GLY A 178 2.08 5.43 -13.15
C GLY A 178 2.68 6.78 -12.80
N PHE A 179 2.12 7.87 -13.34
CA PHE A 179 2.52 9.22 -13.00
C PHE A 179 2.13 9.55 -11.56
N ALA A 180 0.89 9.27 -11.16
CA ALA A 180 0.41 9.53 -9.80
C ALA A 180 1.22 8.76 -8.75
N MET A 181 1.44 7.46 -8.95
CA MET A 181 2.27 6.62 -8.07
C MET A 181 3.76 6.99 -8.06
N HIS A 182 4.30 7.53 -9.16
CA HIS A 182 5.68 7.99 -9.20
C HIS A 182 5.88 9.29 -8.44
N MET A 183 4.92 10.22 -8.52
CA MET A 183 4.97 11.50 -7.80
C MET A 183 4.64 11.36 -6.31
N ALA A 184 3.77 10.39 -5.95
CA ALA A 184 3.28 10.22 -4.60
C ALA A 184 4.29 9.67 -3.60
N ARG A 185 5.19 8.76 -4.01
CA ARG A 185 6.08 8.06 -3.07
C ARG A 185 7.35 7.50 -3.68
N ASP A 186 8.33 7.31 -2.80
CA ASP A 186 9.57 6.60 -3.09
C ASP A 186 9.42 5.06 -3.03
N TRP A 187 10.36 4.38 -3.70
CA TRP A 187 10.29 2.95 -4.00
C TRP A 187 11.29 2.13 -3.17
N GLY A 188 10.75 1.53 -2.09
CA GLY A 188 11.51 0.88 -1.03
C GLY A 188 12.06 -0.51 -1.38
N PHE A 189 12.70 -1.16 -0.41
CA PHE A 189 13.24 -2.52 -0.56
C PHE A 189 12.14 -3.55 -0.85
N TRP A 190 11.02 -3.49 -0.14
CA TRP A 190 9.92 -4.45 -0.28
C TRP A 190 9.22 -4.35 -1.64
N ASP A 191 9.06 -3.14 -2.20
CA ASP A 191 8.59 -2.95 -3.57
C ASP A 191 9.48 -3.71 -4.56
N ARG A 192 10.80 -3.51 -4.48
CA ARG A 192 11.79 -4.19 -5.34
C ARG A 192 11.73 -5.71 -5.18
N ALA A 193 11.55 -6.22 -3.96
CA ALA A 193 11.41 -7.65 -3.72
C ALA A 193 10.14 -8.22 -4.37
N SER A 194 8.99 -7.56 -4.23
CA SER A 194 7.73 -7.99 -4.87
C SER A 194 7.82 -8.02 -6.39
N LEU A 195 8.54 -7.06 -6.98
CA LEU A 195 8.78 -6.98 -8.42
C LEU A 195 9.67 -8.11 -8.94
N VAL A 196 10.76 -8.44 -8.23
CA VAL A 196 11.61 -9.60 -8.58
C VAL A 196 10.80 -10.90 -8.56
N VAL A 197 9.92 -11.07 -7.57
CA VAL A 197 9.00 -12.22 -7.54
C VAL A 197 8.04 -12.21 -8.74
N ALA A 198 7.43 -11.08 -9.07
CA ALA A 198 6.50 -10.97 -10.21
C ALA A 198 7.18 -11.26 -11.56
N VAL A 199 8.39 -10.75 -11.78
CA VAL A 199 9.18 -10.99 -13.00
C VAL A 199 9.61 -12.46 -13.09
N VAL A 200 10.20 -13.02 -12.02
CA VAL A 200 10.70 -14.42 -12.02
C VAL A 200 9.57 -15.44 -12.13
N SER A 201 8.37 -15.12 -11.62
CA SER A 201 7.19 -16.00 -11.72
C SER A 201 6.36 -15.78 -12.99
N GLY A 202 6.75 -14.84 -13.87
CA GLY A 202 6.02 -14.55 -15.11
C GLY A 202 4.62 -13.94 -14.90
N ASN A 203 4.36 -13.36 -13.72
CA ASN A 203 3.04 -12.84 -13.33
C ASN A 203 2.84 -11.34 -13.66
N LEU A 204 3.68 -10.76 -14.52
CA LEU A 204 3.52 -9.37 -14.94
C LEU A 204 2.19 -9.14 -15.65
N VAL A 205 1.53 -8.02 -15.35
CA VAL A 205 0.28 -7.60 -16.00
C VAL A 205 0.62 -6.82 -17.29
N PRO A 206 0.07 -7.16 -18.47
CA PRO A 206 0.25 -6.33 -19.66
C PRO A 206 -0.29 -4.91 -19.45
N LEU A 207 0.39 -3.88 -19.96
CA LEU A 207 0.02 -2.47 -19.77
C LEU A 207 -1.39 -2.18 -20.29
N SER A 208 -1.77 -2.81 -21.41
CA SER A 208 -3.13 -2.78 -21.97
C SER A 208 -4.20 -3.35 -21.02
N ALA A 209 -3.86 -4.34 -20.19
CA ALA A 209 -4.79 -4.93 -19.23
C ALA A 209 -5.02 -4.06 -17.99
N ILE A 210 -4.10 -3.13 -17.68
CA ILE A 210 -4.20 -2.20 -16.54
C ILE A 210 -5.41 -1.26 -16.68
N GLN A 211 -5.93 -1.05 -17.89
CA GLN A 211 -7.20 -0.36 -18.13
C GLN A 211 -8.39 -0.97 -17.33
N GLY A 212 -8.29 -2.24 -16.93
CA GLY A 212 -9.27 -2.94 -16.10
C GLY A 212 -8.98 -2.99 -14.59
N VAL A 213 -7.99 -2.25 -14.08
CA VAL A 213 -7.41 -2.44 -12.72
C VAL A 213 -8.44 -2.45 -11.59
N ASN A 214 -9.49 -1.62 -11.64
CA ASN A 214 -10.53 -1.54 -10.61
C ASN A 214 -11.38 -2.82 -10.48
N ARG A 215 -11.24 -3.78 -11.42
CA ARG A 215 -11.88 -5.12 -11.38
C ARG A 215 -10.92 -6.23 -10.94
N PHE A 216 -9.66 -5.90 -10.65
CA PHE A 216 -8.69 -6.88 -10.18
C PHE A 216 -8.85 -7.15 -8.68
N PRO A 217 -8.53 -8.37 -8.22
CA PRO A 217 -8.27 -8.60 -6.80
C PRO A 217 -7.16 -7.66 -6.30
N GLU A 218 -7.28 -7.19 -5.06
CA GLU A 218 -6.39 -6.21 -4.41
C GLU A 218 -4.89 -6.44 -4.68
N HIS A 219 -4.37 -7.65 -4.43
CA HIS A 219 -2.97 -8.00 -4.67
C HIS A 219 -2.51 -7.77 -6.13
N ARG A 220 -3.41 -7.98 -7.11
CA ARG A 220 -3.13 -7.80 -8.54
C ARG A 220 -3.32 -6.33 -8.95
N ALA A 221 -4.19 -5.58 -8.28
CA ALA A 221 -4.28 -4.14 -8.42
C ALA A 221 -2.99 -3.46 -7.93
N HIS A 222 -2.50 -3.80 -6.74
CA HIS A 222 -1.20 -3.32 -6.24
C HIS A 222 -0.05 -3.59 -7.21
N LEU A 223 0.07 -4.81 -7.75
CA LEU A 223 1.08 -5.11 -8.77
C LEU A 223 0.91 -4.26 -10.04
N ALA A 224 -0.31 -4.00 -10.48
CA ALA A 224 -0.58 -3.14 -11.64
C ALA A 224 -0.15 -1.69 -11.38
N TYR A 225 -0.43 -1.12 -10.19
CA TYR A 225 0.06 0.20 -9.80
C TYR A 225 1.59 0.24 -9.71
N GLN A 226 2.22 -0.80 -9.15
CA GLN A 226 3.68 -0.91 -9.09
C GLN A 226 4.32 -0.94 -10.47
N GLN A 227 3.78 -1.72 -11.39
CA GLN A 227 4.26 -1.75 -12.77
C GLN A 227 4.04 -0.42 -13.51
N SER A 228 2.91 0.23 -13.28
CA SER A 228 2.58 1.53 -13.89
C SER A 228 3.63 2.58 -13.54
N ALA A 229 4.00 2.68 -12.25
CA ALA A 229 5.05 3.60 -11.80
C ALA A 229 6.42 3.28 -12.44
N LEU A 230 6.73 1.99 -12.65
CA LEU A 230 7.98 1.57 -13.29
C LEU A 230 8.00 1.80 -14.80
N ALA A 231 6.86 1.81 -15.48
CA ALA A 231 6.78 2.21 -16.89
C ALA A 231 7.12 3.70 -17.04
N VAL A 232 6.63 4.55 -16.13
CA VAL A 232 7.02 5.98 -16.07
C VAL A 232 8.49 6.14 -15.67
N GLN A 233 8.96 5.38 -14.66
CA GLN A 233 10.38 5.40 -14.28
C GLN A 233 11.30 4.91 -15.42
N TYR A 234 10.85 3.96 -16.25
CA TYR A 234 11.59 3.52 -17.43
C TYR A 234 11.70 4.64 -18.48
N ILE A 235 10.62 5.39 -18.73
CA ILE A 235 10.68 6.59 -19.59
C ILE A 235 11.72 7.57 -19.06
N LEU A 236 11.69 7.89 -17.76
CA LEU A 236 12.64 8.82 -17.13
C LEU A 236 14.09 8.31 -17.16
N ARG A 237 14.32 7.01 -16.98
CA ARG A 237 15.66 6.40 -17.04
C ARG A 237 16.23 6.32 -18.47
N SER A 238 15.38 6.07 -19.47
CA SER A 238 15.81 5.91 -20.87
C SER A 238 15.85 7.22 -21.66
N TYR A 239 14.98 8.19 -21.34
CA TYR A 239 14.79 9.42 -22.12
C TYR A 239 14.85 10.71 -21.27
N GLY A 240 15.00 10.61 -19.95
CA GLY A 240 15.02 11.75 -19.04
C GLY A 240 13.66 12.44 -18.89
N GLU A 241 13.63 13.51 -18.08
CA GLU A 241 12.46 14.40 -17.93
C GLU A 241 12.04 14.99 -19.28
N ALA A 242 13.01 15.36 -20.13
CA ALA A 242 12.75 15.86 -21.48
C ALA A 242 11.95 14.87 -22.34
N GLY A 243 12.22 13.57 -22.23
CA GLY A 243 11.44 12.52 -22.92
C GLY A 243 10.02 12.39 -22.39
N LEU A 244 9.81 12.50 -21.07
CA LEU A 244 8.48 12.48 -20.46
C LEU A 244 7.68 13.75 -20.84
N HIS A 245 8.31 14.92 -20.83
CA HIS A 245 7.70 16.18 -21.28
C HIS A 245 7.31 16.10 -22.76
N ALA A 246 8.20 15.59 -23.62
CA ALA A 246 7.93 15.42 -25.04
C ALA A 246 6.79 14.42 -25.31
N LEU A 247 6.63 13.39 -24.46
CA LEU A 247 5.49 12.47 -24.52
C LEU A 247 4.19 13.19 -24.17
N PHE A 248 4.16 13.97 -23.09
CA PHE A 248 2.99 14.77 -22.70
C PHE A 248 2.64 15.87 -23.72
N ASP A 249 3.64 16.53 -24.30
CA ASP A 249 3.49 17.51 -25.38
C ASP A 249 2.85 16.86 -26.62
N SER A 250 3.34 15.68 -27.01
CA SER A 250 2.77 14.94 -28.14
C SER A 250 1.37 14.43 -27.83
N LEU A 251 1.12 13.91 -26.63
CA LEU A 251 -0.19 13.41 -26.21
C LEU A 251 -1.25 14.51 -26.18
N ARG A 252 -0.89 15.72 -25.71
CA ARG A 252 -1.73 16.94 -25.83
C ARG A 252 -2.11 17.28 -27.26
N ARG A 253 -1.22 17.04 -28.23
CA ARG A 253 -1.41 17.41 -29.65
C ARG A 253 -2.09 16.33 -30.48
N THR A 254 -1.84 15.05 -30.18
CA THR A 254 -2.34 13.91 -30.96
C THR A 254 -3.61 13.29 -30.37
N GLY A 255 -3.83 13.45 -29.07
CA GLY A 255 -4.94 12.82 -28.33
C GLY A 255 -4.84 11.30 -28.18
N SER A 256 -3.73 10.68 -28.60
CA SER A 256 -3.57 9.22 -28.72
C SER A 256 -2.18 8.78 -28.27
N ILE A 257 -2.11 7.82 -27.34
CA ILE A 257 -0.85 7.31 -26.80
C ILE A 257 0.04 6.67 -27.88
N ASP A 258 -0.51 5.86 -28.80
CA ASP A 258 0.28 5.25 -29.88
C ASP A 258 0.95 6.30 -30.77
N ARG A 259 0.22 7.36 -31.12
CA ARG A 259 0.78 8.48 -31.88
C ARG A 259 1.81 9.25 -31.08
N ALA A 260 1.60 9.42 -29.77
CA ALA A 260 2.55 10.10 -28.89
C ALA A 260 3.85 9.30 -28.72
N CYS A 261 3.78 8.00 -28.43
CA CYS A 261 4.94 7.12 -28.40
C CYS A 261 5.70 7.11 -29.73
N PHE A 262 5.00 7.09 -30.87
CA PHE A 262 5.65 7.10 -32.18
C PHE A 262 6.36 8.43 -32.47
N GLU A 263 5.71 9.57 -32.19
CA GLU A 263 6.30 10.90 -32.42
C GLU A 263 7.43 11.23 -31.42
N THR A 264 7.38 10.72 -30.19
CA THR A 264 8.39 11.00 -29.14
C THR A 264 9.54 9.99 -29.12
N PHE A 265 9.27 8.69 -29.27
CA PHE A 265 10.25 7.61 -29.11
C PHE A 265 10.53 6.84 -30.41
N GLY A 266 9.81 7.11 -31.51
CA GLY A 266 9.97 6.41 -32.79
C GLY A 266 9.40 4.99 -32.83
N MET A 267 8.56 4.62 -31.86
CA MET A 267 8.03 3.26 -31.68
C MET A 267 6.55 3.27 -31.26
N SER A 268 5.80 2.22 -31.58
CA SER A 268 4.42 2.03 -31.11
C SER A 268 4.35 1.76 -29.60
N VAL A 269 3.16 1.86 -28.97
CA VAL A 269 3.01 1.57 -27.53
C VAL A 269 3.32 0.10 -27.21
N VAL A 270 3.07 -0.80 -28.17
CA VAL A 270 3.34 -2.25 -28.07
C VAL A 270 4.85 -2.53 -28.10
N GLU A 271 5.60 -1.79 -28.90
CA GLU A 271 7.07 -1.91 -28.94
C GLU A 271 7.71 -1.30 -27.69
N PHE A 272 7.19 -0.17 -27.22
CA PHE A 272 7.57 0.39 -25.92
C PHE A 272 7.31 -0.61 -24.78
N GLU A 273 6.15 -1.27 -24.74
CA GLU A 273 5.84 -2.29 -23.74
C GLU A 273 6.82 -3.47 -23.81
N ARG A 274 7.12 -3.97 -25.01
CA ARG A 274 8.12 -5.05 -25.21
C ARG A 274 9.50 -4.65 -24.70
N ASP A 275 9.95 -3.44 -25.01
CA ASP A 275 11.29 -2.96 -24.64
C ASP A 275 11.38 -2.67 -23.13
N TRP A 276 10.28 -2.20 -22.52
CA TRP A 276 10.09 -2.09 -21.07
C TRP A 276 10.10 -3.46 -20.37
N LEU A 277 9.39 -4.47 -20.90
CA LEU A 277 9.43 -5.84 -20.36
C LEU A 277 10.85 -6.43 -20.42
N ALA A 278 11.57 -6.22 -21.53
CA ALA A 278 12.96 -6.61 -21.65
C ALA A 278 13.90 -5.83 -20.69
N TYR A 279 13.57 -4.59 -20.33
CA TYR A 279 14.23 -3.87 -19.24
C TYR A 279 13.91 -4.51 -17.86
N MET A 280 12.65 -4.87 -17.60
CA MET A 280 12.23 -5.51 -16.36
C MET A 280 12.92 -6.87 -16.15
N GLU A 281 12.97 -7.73 -17.16
CA GLU A 281 13.69 -9.02 -17.10
C GLU A 281 15.19 -8.85 -16.83
N ARG A 282 15.84 -7.83 -17.39
CA ARG A 282 17.27 -7.57 -17.20
C ARG A 282 17.60 -7.06 -15.79
N ASN A 283 16.75 -6.20 -15.23
CA ASN A 283 17.04 -5.52 -13.96
C ASN A 283 16.44 -6.22 -12.73
N TYR A 284 15.31 -6.94 -12.90
CA TYR A 284 14.57 -7.59 -11.82
C TYR A 284 14.37 -9.10 -12.03
N GLY A 285 14.91 -9.67 -13.11
CA GLY A 285 14.86 -11.12 -13.35
C GLY A 285 15.83 -11.93 -12.48
N TRP A 286 15.82 -13.26 -12.68
CA TRP A 286 16.62 -14.25 -11.93
C TRP A 286 18.13 -13.95 -11.87
N ARG A 287 18.66 -13.20 -12.84
CA ARG A 287 20.07 -12.77 -12.88
C ARG A 287 20.42 -11.84 -11.71
N MET A 288 19.48 -11.01 -11.25
CA MET A 288 19.65 -10.18 -10.05
C MET A 288 19.81 -11.05 -8.79
N LEU A 289 18.99 -12.11 -8.66
CA LEU A 289 19.11 -13.07 -7.57
C LEU A 289 20.50 -13.74 -7.57
N LEU A 290 21.01 -14.14 -8.74
CA LEU A 290 22.34 -14.76 -8.84
C LEU A 290 23.54 -13.82 -8.61
N GLY A 291 23.36 -12.50 -8.63
CA GLY A 291 24.44 -11.55 -8.32
C GLY A 291 24.78 -11.56 -6.83
N GLU A 292 23.89 -10.98 -6.02
CA GLU A 292 24.10 -10.78 -4.58
C GLU A 292 23.91 -12.07 -3.77
N SER A 293 22.87 -12.86 -4.07
CA SER A 293 22.52 -14.01 -3.21
C SER A 293 23.44 -15.23 -3.41
N LEU A 294 24.12 -15.34 -4.57
CA LEU A 294 25.06 -16.43 -4.81
C LEU A 294 26.22 -16.37 -3.80
N SER A 295 26.75 -15.18 -3.52
CA SER A 295 27.76 -14.98 -2.47
C SER A 295 27.22 -15.37 -1.09
N LEU A 296 26.00 -14.93 -0.75
CA LEU A 296 25.37 -15.20 0.55
C LEU A 296 25.02 -16.67 0.80
N VAL A 297 24.83 -17.48 -0.24
CA VAL A 297 24.55 -18.93 -0.14
C VAL A 297 25.82 -19.78 -0.32
N VAL A 298 26.67 -19.44 -1.29
CA VAL A 298 27.89 -20.20 -1.59
C VAL A 298 28.95 -20.02 -0.50
N ALA A 299 29.11 -18.82 0.08
CA ALA A 299 30.09 -18.60 1.14
C ALA A 299 29.84 -19.46 2.41
N PRO A 300 28.63 -19.49 3.02
CA PRO A 300 28.38 -20.37 4.15
C PRO A 300 28.40 -21.86 3.77
N LEU A 301 27.91 -22.23 2.58
CA LEU A 301 28.00 -23.62 2.10
C LEU A 301 29.45 -24.09 1.96
N PHE A 302 30.31 -23.25 1.37
CA PHE A 302 31.75 -23.49 1.26
C PHE A 302 32.42 -23.54 2.64
N GLY A 303 32.05 -22.64 3.55
CA GLY A 303 32.49 -22.65 4.95
C GLY A 303 32.13 -23.97 5.67
N VAL A 304 30.90 -24.47 5.50
CA VAL A 304 30.46 -25.76 6.03
C VAL A 304 31.24 -26.92 5.41
N LEU A 305 31.45 -26.92 4.09
CA LEU A 305 32.25 -27.96 3.41
C LEU A 305 33.71 -27.96 3.89
N CYS A 306 34.33 -26.79 4.03
CA CYS A 306 35.67 -26.64 4.61
C CYS A 306 35.73 -27.11 6.07
N LEU A 307 34.72 -26.79 6.89
CA LEU A 307 34.62 -27.27 8.27
C LEU A 307 34.49 -28.80 8.34
N LEU A 308 33.63 -29.40 7.51
CA LEU A 308 33.45 -30.85 7.43
C LEU A 308 34.73 -31.54 6.94
N ALA A 309 35.41 -30.98 5.94
CA ALA A 309 36.71 -31.46 5.47
C ALA A 309 37.78 -31.36 6.58
N PHE A 310 37.87 -30.24 7.29
CA PHE A 310 38.77 -30.04 8.42
C PHE A 310 38.49 -31.04 9.55
N LEU A 311 37.22 -31.25 9.93
CA LEU A 311 36.83 -32.22 10.95
C LEU A 311 37.17 -33.66 10.52
N LYS A 312 36.96 -34.02 9.24
CA LYS A 312 37.34 -35.32 8.66
C LYS A 312 38.86 -35.52 8.68
N ILE A 313 39.63 -34.53 8.27
CA ILE A 313 41.10 -34.53 8.32
C ILE A 313 41.59 -34.64 9.77
N ARG A 314 41.02 -33.86 10.70
CA ARG A 314 41.40 -33.88 12.13
C ARG A 314 41.05 -35.21 12.80
N ARG A 315 39.90 -35.82 12.47
CA ARG A 315 39.55 -37.19 12.91
C ARG A 315 40.55 -38.23 12.37
N ARG A 316 40.89 -38.18 11.07
CA ARG A 316 41.92 -39.06 10.48
C ARG A 316 43.28 -38.89 11.15
N ARG A 317 43.79 -37.67 11.29
CA ARG A 317 45.07 -37.39 11.97
C ARG A 317 45.11 -37.90 13.41
N ARG A 318 44.03 -37.71 14.19
CA ARG A 318 43.93 -38.28 15.55
C ARG A 318 43.91 -39.81 15.56
N ALA A 319 43.28 -40.46 14.58
CA ALA A 319 43.28 -41.91 14.47
C ALA A 319 44.68 -42.45 14.11
N THR A 320 45.39 -41.78 13.19
CA THR A 320 46.80 -42.09 12.85
C THR A 320 47.72 -41.94 14.07
N LEU A 321 47.65 -40.81 14.78
CA LEU A 321 48.46 -40.59 15.99
C LEU A 321 48.16 -41.61 17.10
N ARG A 322 46.90 -42.00 17.30
CA ARG A 322 46.51 -43.06 18.25
C ARG A 322 46.99 -44.46 17.83
N ARG A 323 47.21 -44.68 16.53
CA ARG A 323 47.78 -45.92 16.02
C ARG A 323 49.27 -45.94 16.31
N TRP A 324 50.00 -44.88 15.95
CA TRP A 324 51.43 -44.75 16.22
C TRP A 324 51.75 -44.84 17.73
N ALA A 325 51.00 -44.17 18.59
CA ALA A 325 51.20 -44.28 20.04
C ALA A 325 51.02 -45.72 20.60
N ARG A 326 50.14 -46.53 19.99
CA ARG A 326 49.97 -47.95 20.37
C ARG A 326 51.05 -48.86 19.77
N GLU A 327 51.56 -48.50 18.60
CA GLU A 327 52.70 -49.18 17.99
C GLU A 327 53.95 -48.90 18.84
N GLU A 328 54.22 -47.64 19.22
CA GLU A 328 55.27 -47.25 20.18
C GLU A 328 55.12 -47.94 21.55
N GLU A 329 53.95 -47.86 22.21
CA GLU A 329 53.71 -48.54 23.51
C GLU A 329 53.84 -50.08 23.44
N GLY A 330 53.68 -50.68 22.25
CA GLY A 330 53.88 -52.11 22.03
C GLY A 330 55.34 -52.48 21.84
N ASP A 331 56.05 -51.73 20.98
CA ASP A 331 57.45 -51.94 20.59
C ASP A 331 58.39 -51.88 21.82
N TRP A 332 58.28 -50.80 22.61
CA TRP A 332 59.07 -50.62 23.84
C TRP A 332 58.87 -51.76 24.85
N ARG A 333 57.65 -52.31 24.91
CA ARG A 333 57.29 -53.35 25.88
C ARG A 333 57.84 -54.70 25.48
N THR A 334 57.83 -55.03 24.18
CA THR A 334 58.46 -56.25 23.67
C THR A 334 59.97 -56.21 23.75
N ASP A 335 60.61 -55.07 23.52
CA ASP A 335 62.06 -54.91 23.69
C ASP A 335 62.50 -55.02 25.16
N GLU A 336 61.74 -54.43 26.09
CA GLU A 336 62.06 -54.55 27.52
C GLU A 336 61.88 -55.98 28.05
N ASP A 337 60.81 -56.69 27.65
CA ASP A 337 60.56 -58.07 28.04
C ASP A 337 61.58 -59.05 27.42
N ASP A 338 61.99 -58.86 26.17
CA ASP A 338 63.01 -59.69 25.51
C ASP A 338 64.42 -59.42 26.07
N TRP A 339 64.73 -58.16 26.42
CA TRP A 339 65.96 -57.81 27.14
C TRP A 339 66.01 -58.43 28.54
N ARG A 340 64.91 -58.34 29.32
CA ARG A 340 64.80 -58.98 30.64
C ARG A 340 65.01 -60.48 30.55
N ARG A 341 64.33 -61.17 29.62
CA ARG A 341 64.49 -62.63 29.42
C ARG A 341 65.94 -63.01 29.11
N LYS A 342 66.59 -62.30 28.18
CA LYS A 342 68.01 -62.52 27.83
C LYS A 342 68.95 -62.26 29.01
N ASN A 343 68.67 -61.26 29.84
CA ASN A 343 69.47 -60.96 31.02
C ASN A 343 69.30 -62.04 32.12
N GLU A 344 68.07 -62.53 32.35
CA GLU A 344 67.80 -63.66 33.25
C GLU A 344 68.48 -64.94 32.75
N GLU A 345 68.37 -65.27 31.45
CA GLU A 345 69.08 -66.39 30.83
C GLU A 345 70.61 -66.27 31.02
N TRP A 346 71.17 -65.06 30.87
CA TRP A 346 72.60 -64.81 31.06
C TRP A 346 73.04 -65.01 32.51
N VAL A 347 72.31 -64.44 33.49
CA VAL A 347 72.58 -64.63 34.92
C VAL A 347 72.47 -66.11 35.31
N MET A 348 71.39 -66.80 34.90
CA MET A 348 71.16 -68.23 35.14
C MET A 348 72.13 -69.18 34.41
N SER A 349 72.88 -68.67 33.42
CA SER A 349 74.00 -69.38 32.78
C SER A 349 75.31 -69.20 33.55
N ARG A 350 75.44 -68.08 34.28
CA ARG A 350 76.65 -67.72 35.03
C ARG A 350 76.68 -68.38 36.40
N GLU A 351 75.56 -68.37 37.13
CA GLU A 351 75.38 -69.10 38.40
C GLU A 351 75.47 -70.63 38.26
N ARG A 352 75.48 -71.16 37.03
CA ARG A 352 75.57 -72.60 36.74
C ARG A 352 76.99 -73.07 36.39
N ASN A 353 77.94 -72.12 36.32
CA ASN A 353 79.35 -72.34 35.99
C ASN A 353 80.30 -71.90 37.14
N GLU A 354 79.74 -71.57 38.30
CA GLU A 354 80.42 -71.39 39.59
C GLU A 354 80.01 -72.53 40.55
#